data_AF-A0A094BF81-F1
#
_entry.id   AF-A0A094BF81-F1
#
_cell.length_a   1.000
_cell.length_b   1.000
_cell.length_c   1.000
_cell.angle_alpha   90.00
_cell.angle_beta   90.00
_cell.angle_gamma   90.00
#
_symmetry.space_group_name_H-M   'P 1'
#
loop_
_entity.id
_entity.type
_entity.pdbx_description
1 polymer ?
#
loop_
_entity_poly.entity_id
_entity_poly.type
_entity_poly.pdbx_seq_one_letter_code
_entity_poly.pdbx_strand_id
1 'polypeptide(L)'
;SLALILSFLHDYAPGSATPPVKPSDIAQRLQIWVQQGLRCLNRPPLGIGMTTGRVLMDPDYLRDPQAVALACWLRSGRSIAPNGSLMRTHPLGVMCVGKTLEETFQIATDVGRVTHVDPRCVVSCCLVTALVRGIIRGEITSEADLDALIEASFEWVDGNEELRNPIGESVDEDGSVMVEGHEDVEPTLKREEYRKHCYAKTLRELELDDSKMGYVFKCLGSAVLTLRFAIREGLGYDARSTAIFETLISNLIMEGGDADTNACVAGALVGSWVGYSRLPSHWSKGMRSVDWLVKKAETVSFKVGIMEPRPETRVKMLAVDPDTALDGSKGLLNKEQLEKMEKNFVLKMLLMQKARREAKEAADAATRKGTGVGKWFR
;
A
#
# COMPACT_ATOMS: atom_id res chain seq x y z
N SER A 1 -2.19 2.44 3.63
CA SER A 1 -1.28 3.60 3.57
C SER A 1 -1.71 4.75 4.49
N LEU A 2 -2.98 5.17 4.49
CA LEU A 2 -3.42 6.36 5.26
C LEU A 2 -3.22 6.24 6.77
N ALA A 3 -3.43 5.07 7.37
CA ALA A 3 -3.17 4.84 8.80
C ALA A 3 -1.70 5.14 9.17
N LEU A 4 -0.74 4.81 8.30
CA LEU A 4 0.68 5.11 8.50
C LEU A 4 0.97 6.61 8.43
N ILE A 5 0.37 7.30 7.46
CA ILE A 5 0.52 8.76 7.33
C ILE A 5 -0.03 9.45 8.59
N LEU A 6 -1.20 9.04 9.08
CA LEU A 6 -1.78 9.61 10.29
C LEU A 6 -0.99 9.26 11.55
N SER A 7 -0.48 8.03 11.66
CA SER A 7 0.45 7.61 12.73
C SER A 7 1.68 8.49 12.78
N PHE A 8 2.40 8.59 11.66
CA PHE A 8 3.58 9.42 11.54
C PHE A 8 3.31 10.87 11.93
N LEU A 9 2.24 11.47 11.40
CA LEU A 9 1.92 12.87 11.66
C LEU A 9 1.52 13.12 13.13
N HIS A 10 0.87 12.14 13.77
CA HIS A 10 0.47 12.20 15.17
C HIS A 10 1.68 12.14 16.11
N ASP A 11 2.58 11.19 15.86
CA ASP A 11 3.73 10.89 16.70
C ASP A 11 4.97 11.74 16.38
N TYR A 12 4.94 12.51 15.28
CA TYR A 12 6.07 13.35 14.89
C TYR A 12 6.33 14.47 15.92
N ALA A 13 7.48 14.37 16.57
CA ALA A 13 8.03 15.40 17.44
C ALA A 13 9.38 15.91 16.86
N PRO A 14 9.50 17.21 16.51
CA PRO A 14 10.76 17.77 15.99
C PRO A 14 11.93 17.52 16.95
N GLY A 15 13.05 17.02 16.43
CA GLY A 15 14.26 16.76 17.24
C GLY A 15 14.15 15.59 18.22
N SER A 16 13.04 14.83 18.20
CA SER A 16 12.89 13.64 19.02
C SER A 16 13.77 12.49 18.53
N ALA A 17 14.39 11.78 19.47
CA ALA A 17 15.09 10.53 19.19
C ALA A 17 14.12 9.36 18.96
N THR A 18 12.85 9.48 19.37
CA THR A 18 11.84 8.44 19.17
C THR A 18 11.41 8.42 17.70
N PRO A 19 11.40 7.24 17.04
CA PRO A 19 10.92 7.15 15.68
C PRO A 19 9.43 7.54 15.62
N PRO A 20 9.02 8.35 14.64
CA PRO A 20 7.63 8.77 14.47
C PRO A 20 6.72 7.64 13.98
N VAL A 21 7.27 6.48 13.64
CA VAL A 21 6.51 5.31 13.17
C VAL A 21 6.59 4.24 14.28
N LYS A 22 5.46 3.99 14.96
CA LYS A 22 5.36 2.99 16.03
C LYS A 22 4.44 1.85 15.59
N PRO A 23 4.92 0.59 15.55
CA PRO A 23 4.08 -0.56 15.19
C PRO A 23 2.80 -0.69 16.03
N SER A 24 2.87 -0.34 17.32
CA SER A 24 1.73 -0.37 18.25
C SER A 24 0.64 0.65 17.90
N ASP A 25 1.01 1.89 17.56
CA ASP A 25 0.06 2.92 17.12
C ASP A 25 -0.58 2.53 15.76
N ILE A 26 0.21 1.95 14.85
CA ILE A 26 -0.29 1.43 13.58
C ILE A 26 -1.29 0.30 13.80
N ALA A 27 -0.99 -0.64 14.71
CA ALA A 27 -1.90 -1.72 15.07
C ALA A 27 -3.23 -1.17 15.60
N GLN A 28 -3.19 -0.22 16.54
CA GLN A 28 -4.39 0.45 17.05
C GLN A 28 -5.22 1.10 15.94
N ARG A 29 -4.57 1.83 15.03
CA ARG A 29 -5.25 2.48 13.90
C ARG A 29 -5.85 1.49 12.91
N LEU A 30 -5.18 0.36 12.66
CA LEU A 30 -5.69 -0.68 11.78
C LEU A 30 -6.89 -1.39 12.42
N GLN A 31 -6.86 -1.67 13.73
CA GLN A 31 -8.00 -2.25 14.44
C GLN A 31 -9.20 -1.28 14.47
N ILE A 32 -8.97 -0.01 14.75
CA ILE A 32 -10.03 1.00 14.66
C ILE A 32 -10.56 1.07 13.22
N TRP A 33 -9.69 1.08 12.21
CA TRP A 33 -10.11 1.13 10.82
C TRP A 33 -10.99 -0.06 10.43
N VAL A 34 -10.65 -1.30 10.82
CA VAL A 34 -11.44 -2.47 10.46
C VAL A 34 -12.84 -2.45 11.11
N GLN A 35 -12.97 -1.84 12.29
CA GLN A 35 -14.23 -1.75 13.04
C GLN A 35 -15.07 -0.50 12.69
N GLN A 36 -14.41 0.61 12.37
CA GLN A 36 -15.01 1.95 12.36
C GLN A 36 -14.81 2.71 11.04
N GLY A 37 -13.97 2.17 10.16
CA GLY A 37 -13.49 2.84 8.97
C GLY A 37 -12.53 3.98 9.28
N LEU A 38 -12.28 4.83 8.29
CA LEU A 38 -11.44 6.02 8.46
C LEU A 38 -12.29 7.19 8.97
N ARG A 39 -12.29 7.38 10.30
CA ARG A 39 -13.14 8.33 11.01
C ARG A 39 -13.03 9.77 10.50
N CYS A 40 -11.81 10.31 10.38
CA CYS A 40 -11.60 11.70 9.95
C CYS A 40 -12.24 12.01 8.57
N LEU A 41 -12.40 11.00 7.70
CA LEU A 41 -13.07 11.13 6.40
C LEU A 41 -14.51 10.59 6.35
N ASN A 42 -15.06 10.10 7.47
CA ASN A 42 -16.36 9.41 7.53
C ASN A 42 -16.48 8.31 6.46
N ARG A 43 -15.38 7.58 6.23
CA ARG A 43 -15.33 6.51 5.23
C ARG A 43 -15.46 5.16 5.94
N PRO A 44 -16.39 4.29 5.56
CA PRO A 44 -16.52 2.97 6.17
C PRO A 44 -15.28 2.09 5.89
N PRO A 45 -15.10 0.99 6.65
CA PRO A 45 -14.11 -0.03 6.32
C PRO A 45 -14.46 -0.65 4.97
N LEU A 46 -13.48 -0.77 4.07
CA LEU A 46 -13.68 -1.30 2.71
C LEU A 46 -12.43 -2.08 2.28
N GLY A 47 -12.61 -3.13 1.48
CA GLY A 47 -11.49 -3.88 0.90
C GLY A 47 -10.67 -4.65 1.94
N ILE A 48 -11.32 -5.19 2.98
CA ILE A 48 -10.64 -5.98 4.01
C ILE A 48 -10.40 -7.39 3.47
N GLY A 49 -9.14 -7.75 3.26
CA GLY A 49 -8.75 -9.12 2.91
C GLY A 49 -8.95 -10.09 4.08
N MET A 50 -9.19 -11.37 3.79
CA MET A 50 -9.52 -12.39 4.81
C MET A 50 -8.48 -12.47 5.94
N THR A 51 -7.18 -12.55 5.61
CA THR A 51 -6.10 -12.61 6.61
C THR A 51 -6.07 -11.34 7.47
N THR A 52 -6.20 -10.17 6.84
CA THR A 52 -6.22 -8.89 7.57
C THR A 52 -7.42 -8.81 8.50
N GLY A 53 -8.61 -9.23 8.05
CA GLY A 53 -9.81 -9.28 8.88
C GLY A 53 -9.66 -10.22 10.07
N ARG A 54 -9.15 -11.44 9.84
CA ARG A 54 -8.91 -12.43 10.92
C ARG A 54 -7.96 -11.91 11.98
N VAL A 55 -6.83 -11.32 11.57
CA VAL A 55 -5.82 -10.81 12.50
C VAL A 55 -6.32 -9.58 13.27
N LEU A 56 -6.89 -8.57 12.57
CA LEU A 56 -7.27 -7.31 13.22
C LEU A 56 -8.49 -7.42 14.13
N MET A 57 -9.37 -8.41 13.88
CA MET A 57 -10.57 -8.65 14.68
C MET A 57 -10.33 -9.59 15.86
N ASP A 58 -9.12 -10.14 16.01
CA ASP A 58 -8.76 -10.97 17.15
C ASP A 58 -8.79 -10.12 18.45
N PRO A 59 -9.43 -10.59 19.53
CA PRO A 59 -9.49 -9.87 20.80
C PRO A 59 -8.11 -9.56 21.40
N ASP A 60 -7.13 -10.42 21.16
CA ASP A 60 -5.77 -10.28 21.69
C ASP A 60 -4.85 -9.45 20.79
N TYR A 61 -5.37 -8.95 19.65
CA TYR A 61 -4.56 -8.25 18.64
C TYR A 61 -3.77 -7.07 19.19
N LEU A 62 -4.36 -6.22 20.04
CA LEU A 62 -3.63 -5.07 20.59
C LEU A 62 -2.66 -5.45 21.72
N ARG A 63 -2.79 -6.63 22.31
CA ARG A 63 -1.84 -7.14 23.30
C ARG A 63 -0.53 -7.51 22.61
N ASP A 64 -0.63 -8.28 21.53
CA ASP A 64 0.52 -8.65 20.70
C ASP A 64 0.12 -8.85 19.23
N PRO A 65 0.22 -7.80 18.40
CA PRO A 65 -0.15 -7.85 16.98
C PRO A 65 0.65 -8.90 16.19
N GLN A 66 1.92 -9.08 16.55
CA GLN A 66 2.80 -9.99 15.82
C GLN A 66 2.49 -11.45 16.19
N ALA A 67 2.24 -11.74 17.46
CA ALA A 67 1.84 -13.09 17.90
C ALA A 67 0.51 -13.52 17.28
N VAL A 68 -0.49 -12.63 17.21
CA VAL A 68 -1.77 -12.93 16.55
C VAL A 68 -1.58 -13.17 15.05
N ALA A 69 -0.79 -12.33 14.38
CA ALA A 69 -0.47 -12.51 12.97
C ALA A 69 0.27 -13.84 12.71
N LEU A 70 1.17 -14.20 13.61
CA LEU A 70 1.92 -15.45 13.58
C LEU A 70 1.01 -16.66 13.78
N ALA A 71 0.17 -16.67 14.81
CA ALA A 71 -0.80 -17.75 15.03
C ALA A 71 -1.75 -17.91 13.83
N CYS A 72 -2.18 -16.80 13.21
CA CYS A 72 -2.98 -16.86 11.99
C CYS A 72 -2.24 -17.49 10.81
N TRP A 73 -0.94 -17.23 10.68
CA TRP A 73 -0.11 -17.79 9.61
C TRP A 73 0.23 -19.27 9.84
N LEU A 74 0.59 -19.66 11.07
CA LEU A 74 0.85 -21.06 11.45
C LEU A 74 -0.39 -21.94 11.20
N ARG A 75 -1.57 -21.51 11.66
CA ARG A 75 -2.86 -22.21 11.40
C ARG A 75 -3.20 -22.40 9.91
N SER A 76 -2.55 -21.65 9.02
CA SER A 76 -2.71 -21.82 7.58
C SER A 76 -1.75 -22.86 6.97
N GLY A 77 -0.97 -23.57 7.81
CA GLY A 77 0.14 -24.40 7.37
C GLY A 77 1.23 -23.57 6.67
N ARG A 78 1.45 -22.33 7.14
CA ARG A 78 2.47 -21.40 6.60
C ARG A 78 2.29 -21.05 5.10
N SER A 79 1.10 -21.29 4.55
CA SER A 79 0.86 -21.21 3.11
C SER A 79 0.44 -19.81 2.64
N ILE A 80 -0.22 -19.02 3.50
CA ILE A 80 -0.79 -17.72 3.10
C ILE A 80 0.29 -16.62 3.00
N ALA A 81 0.42 -16.01 1.83
CA ALA A 81 1.23 -14.82 1.62
C ALA A 81 0.50 -13.75 0.79
N PRO A 82 -0.54 -13.11 1.38
CA PRO A 82 -1.29 -12.07 0.69
C PRO A 82 -0.56 -10.72 0.69
N ASN A 83 -0.83 -9.89 -0.30
CA ASN A 83 -0.23 -8.56 -0.52
C ASN A 83 -0.70 -7.44 0.44
N GLY A 84 -1.50 -7.76 1.47
CA GLY A 84 -2.18 -6.77 2.31
C GLY A 84 -1.25 -5.89 3.17
N SER A 85 -0.05 -6.36 3.51
CA SER A 85 1.02 -5.53 4.10
C SER A 85 1.72 -4.67 3.05
N LEU A 86 2.08 -5.26 1.91
CA LEU A 86 2.78 -4.59 0.81
C LEU A 86 2.00 -3.38 0.28
N MET A 87 0.69 -3.51 0.11
CA MET A 87 -0.17 -2.45 -0.44
C MET A 87 -0.20 -1.17 0.40
N ARG A 88 0.34 -1.19 1.62
CA ARG A 88 0.30 -0.05 2.53
C ARG A 88 1.64 0.48 2.98
N THR A 89 2.75 -0.23 2.82
CA THR A 89 4.05 0.14 3.39
C THR A 89 4.81 1.21 2.62
N HIS A 90 4.49 1.45 1.34
CA HIS A 90 5.17 2.44 0.50
C HIS A 90 5.36 3.87 1.10
N PRO A 91 4.48 4.45 1.96
CA PRO A 91 4.74 5.74 2.59
C PRO A 91 5.94 5.73 3.53
N LEU A 92 6.32 4.56 4.06
CA LEU A 92 7.49 4.41 4.91
C LEU A 92 8.78 4.84 4.19
N GLY A 93 8.86 4.69 2.87
CA GLY A 93 10.04 5.10 2.11
C GLY A 93 10.27 6.61 2.18
N VAL A 94 9.19 7.40 2.20
CA VAL A 94 9.23 8.85 2.43
C VAL A 94 9.65 9.13 3.88
N MET A 95 9.05 8.41 4.84
CA MET A 95 9.31 8.58 6.28
C MET A 95 10.75 8.20 6.68
N CYS A 96 11.38 7.30 5.92
CA CYS A 96 12.71 6.78 6.17
C CYS A 96 13.79 7.45 5.30
N VAL A 97 13.50 8.58 4.65
CA VAL A 97 14.48 9.27 3.78
C VAL A 97 15.78 9.63 4.51
N GLY A 98 15.71 9.95 5.80
CA GLY A 98 16.85 10.25 6.67
C GLY A 98 17.45 9.04 7.38
N LYS A 99 16.95 7.83 7.13
CA LYS A 99 17.35 6.59 7.80
C LYS A 99 18.35 5.79 6.98
N THR A 100 19.13 4.91 7.62
CA THR A 100 19.98 3.95 6.91
C THR A 100 19.11 2.90 6.19
N LEU A 101 19.71 2.13 5.28
CA LEU A 101 19.00 1.04 4.61
C LEU A 101 18.53 -0.04 5.61
N GLU A 102 19.39 -0.40 6.56
CA GLU A 102 19.06 -1.36 7.64
C GLU A 102 17.93 -0.86 8.53
N GLU A 103 17.97 0.41 8.98
CA GLU A 103 16.87 1.01 9.74
C GLU A 103 15.57 1.00 8.93
N THR A 104 15.66 1.25 7.61
CA THR A 104 14.50 1.25 6.71
C THR A 104 13.90 -0.15 6.58
N PHE A 105 14.74 -1.18 6.43
CA PHE A 105 14.29 -2.56 6.40
C PHE A 105 13.68 -2.99 7.73
N GLN A 106 14.28 -2.64 8.87
CA GLN A 106 13.73 -2.95 10.18
C GLN A 106 12.34 -2.30 10.37
N ILE A 107 12.19 -1.02 10.05
CA ILE A 107 10.89 -0.33 10.15
C ILE A 107 9.85 -0.98 9.24
N ALA A 108 10.22 -1.34 8.00
CA ALA A 108 9.31 -2.02 7.08
C ALA A 108 8.90 -3.41 7.59
N THR A 109 9.84 -4.17 8.16
CA THR A 109 9.59 -5.46 8.83
C THR A 109 8.59 -5.28 9.97
N ASP A 110 8.87 -4.39 10.91
CA ASP A 110 8.06 -4.22 12.12
C ASP A 110 6.63 -3.81 11.79
N VAL A 111 6.47 -2.90 10.81
CA VAL A 111 5.16 -2.43 10.34
C VAL A 111 4.42 -3.47 9.49
N GLY A 112 5.14 -4.29 8.71
CA GLY A 112 4.52 -5.38 7.95
C GLY A 112 3.98 -6.48 8.88
N ARG A 113 4.80 -6.89 9.86
CA ARG A 113 4.54 -7.97 10.81
C ARG A 113 3.37 -7.71 11.76
N VAL A 114 2.88 -6.47 11.89
CA VAL A 114 1.63 -6.18 12.62
C VAL A 114 0.40 -6.89 12.04
N THR A 115 0.51 -7.53 10.86
CA THR A 115 -0.58 -8.33 10.27
C THR A 115 -0.08 -9.51 9.43
N HIS A 116 1.10 -9.41 8.82
CA HIS A 116 1.63 -10.43 7.90
C HIS A 116 3.06 -10.74 8.31
N VAL A 117 3.25 -11.88 8.98
CA VAL A 117 4.59 -12.35 9.40
C VAL A 117 5.29 -13.20 8.35
N ASP A 118 4.57 -13.61 7.30
CA ASP A 118 5.14 -14.46 6.24
C ASP A 118 6.41 -13.80 5.66
N PRO A 119 7.55 -14.53 5.58
CA PRO A 119 8.81 -14.02 5.07
C PRO A 119 8.70 -13.37 3.66
N ARG A 120 7.83 -13.89 2.79
CA ARG A 120 7.56 -13.37 1.43
C ARG A 120 6.89 -12.00 1.50
N CYS A 121 6.03 -11.78 2.48
CA CYS A 121 5.40 -10.49 2.74
C CYS A 121 6.39 -9.48 3.31
N VAL A 122 7.25 -9.92 4.23
CA VAL A 122 8.29 -9.09 4.86
C VAL A 122 9.29 -8.58 3.81
N VAL A 123 9.90 -9.48 3.02
CA VAL A 123 10.87 -9.09 1.98
C VAL A 123 10.27 -8.10 0.98
N SER A 124 9.01 -8.29 0.61
CA SER A 124 8.29 -7.40 -0.31
C SER A 124 8.10 -6.00 0.28
N CYS A 125 7.74 -5.90 1.58
CA CYS A 125 7.61 -4.62 2.27
C CYS A 125 8.95 -3.90 2.38
N CYS A 126 10.03 -4.63 2.69
CA CYS A 126 11.39 -4.11 2.75
C CYS A 126 11.82 -3.52 1.39
N LEU A 127 11.67 -4.30 0.30
CA LEU A 127 12.07 -3.86 -1.03
C LEU A 127 11.32 -2.59 -1.47
N VAL A 128 9.99 -2.58 -1.43
CA VAL A 128 9.20 -1.41 -1.88
C VAL A 128 9.49 -0.16 -1.04
N THR A 129 9.66 -0.32 0.27
CA THR A 129 10.00 0.79 1.15
C THR A 129 11.38 1.37 0.81
N ALA A 130 12.39 0.50 0.63
CA ALA A 130 13.74 0.90 0.27
C ALA A 130 13.82 1.51 -1.13
N LEU A 131 13.03 1.04 -2.09
CA LEU A 131 12.97 1.62 -3.43
C LEU A 131 12.43 3.05 -3.42
N VAL A 132 11.29 3.29 -2.75
CA VAL A 132 10.76 4.66 -2.62
C VAL A 132 11.78 5.57 -1.93
N ARG A 133 12.40 5.11 -0.84
CA ARG A 133 13.47 5.84 -0.14
C ARG A 133 14.64 6.17 -1.07
N GLY A 134 15.16 5.16 -1.76
CA GLY A 134 16.35 5.27 -2.61
C GLY A 134 16.10 6.15 -3.84
N ILE A 135 14.92 6.08 -4.45
CA ILE A 135 14.53 6.99 -5.55
C ILE A 135 14.52 8.45 -5.07
N ILE A 136 13.91 8.73 -3.92
CA ILE A 136 13.85 10.10 -3.35
C ILE A 136 15.25 10.64 -3.03
N ARG A 137 16.16 9.76 -2.60
CA ARG A 137 17.55 10.11 -2.28
C ARG A 137 18.47 10.19 -3.50
N GLY A 138 17.98 9.82 -4.70
CA GLY A 138 18.79 9.72 -5.90
C GLY A 138 19.81 8.58 -5.86
N GLU A 139 19.60 7.58 -4.99
CA GLU A 139 20.42 6.36 -4.88
C GLU A 139 20.01 5.30 -5.92
N ILE A 140 18.76 5.36 -6.40
CA ILE A 140 18.25 4.50 -7.47
C ILE A 140 18.13 5.34 -8.72
N THR A 141 19.00 5.10 -9.69
CA THR A 141 19.04 5.84 -10.97
C THR A 141 19.06 4.91 -12.18
N SER A 142 19.34 3.62 -11.96
CA SER A 142 19.52 2.61 -13.00
C SER A 142 18.87 1.28 -12.61
N GLU A 143 18.76 0.37 -13.58
CA GLU A 143 18.35 -1.01 -13.31
C GLU A 143 19.33 -1.75 -12.41
N ALA A 144 20.62 -1.41 -12.44
CA ALA A 144 21.63 -2.04 -11.59
C ALA A 144 21.40 -1.68 -10.10
N ASP A 145 21.01 -0.43 -9.81
CA ASP A 145 20.69 -0.01 -8.44
C ASP A 145 19.42 -0.70 -7.93
N LEU A 146 18.41 -0.82 -8.81
CA LEU A 146 17.19 -1.60 -8.55
C LEU A 146 17.52 -3.06 -8.23
N ASP A 147 18.35 -3.70 -9.06
CA ASP A 147 18.78 -5.09 -8.90
C ASP A 147 19.57 -5.29 -7.60
N ALA A 148 20.43 -4.35 -7.23
CA ALA A 148 21.16 -4.38 -5.97
C ALA A 148 20.22 -4.37 -4.76
N LEU A 149 19.15 -3.56 -4.77
CA LEU A 149 18.16 -3.56 -3.70
C LEU A 149 17.30 -4.83 -3.66
N ILE A 150 16.99 -5.42 -4.81
CA ILE A 150 16.29 -6.72 -4.88
C ILE A 150 17.10 -7.75 -4.08
N GLU A 151 18.40 -7.90 -4.37
CA GLU A 151 19.23 -8.86 -3.65
C GLU A 151 19.42 -8.47 -2.18
N ALA A 152 19.69 -7.20 -1.87
CA ALA A 152 19.89 -6.74 -0.49
C ALA A 152 18.66 -7.00 0.41
N SER A 153 17.45 -6.80 -0.10
CA SER A 153 16.22 -7.08 0.64
C SER A 153 16.04 -8.58 0.92
N PHE A 154 16.46 -9.45 -0.02
CA PHE A 154 16.42 -10.89 0.19
C PHE A 154 17.42 -11.30 1.28
N GLU A 155 18.67 -10.85 1.17
CA GLU A 155 19.71 -11.17 2.17
C GLU A 155 19.32 -10.69 3.58
N TRP A 156 18.65 -9.55 3.70
CA TRP A 156 18.15 -9.04 4.98
C TRP A 156 17.20 -10.02 5.67
N VAL A 157 16.26 -10.61 4.92
CA VAL A 157 15.26 -11.54 5.47
C VAL A 157 15.84 -12.94 5.64
N ASP A 158 16.60 -13.43 4.66
CA ASP A 158 17.19 -14.77 4.68
C ASP A 158 18.32 -14.88 5.72
N GLY A 159 19.11 -13.82 5.89
CA GLY A 159 20.17 -13.74 6.90
C GLY A 159 19.69 -13.58 8.34
N ASN A 160 18.37 -13.43 8.56
CA ASN A 160 17.77 -13.32 9.89
C ASN A 160 16.87 -14.53 10.17
N GLU A 161 17.25 -15.37 11.13
CA GLU A 161 16.55 -16.63 11.43
C GLU A 161 15.08 -16.41 11.83
N GLU A 162 14.78 -15.40 12.64
CA GLU A 162 13.41 -15.08 13.06
C GLU A 162 12.51 -14.62 11.91
N LEU A 163 13.10 -13.98 10.90
CA LEU A 163 12.38 -13.51 9.72
C LEU A 163 12.27 -14.58 8.66
N ARG A 164 13.31 -15.41 8.48
CA ARG A 164 13.34 -16.51 7.51
C ARG A 164 12.38 -17.63 7.91
N ASN A 165 12.32 -17.94 9.19
CA ASN A 165 11.47 -19.00 9.72
C ASN A 165 10.81 -18.57 11.05
N PRO A 166 9.76 -17.73 11.00
CA PRO A 166 9.05 -17.33 12.22
C PRO A 166 8.49 -18.55 12.96
N ILE A 167 8.84 -18.67 14.24
CA ILE A 167 8.40 -19.75 15.13
C ILE A 167 7.41 -19.22 16.16
N GLY A 168 6.45 -20.06 16.56
CA GLY A 168 5.50 -19.76 17.62
C GLY A 168 4.69 -20.98 18.01
N GLU A 169 3.85 -20.80 19.01
CA GLU A 169 2.89 -21.81 19.44
C GLU A 169 1.64 -21.74 18.54
N SER A 170 1.28 -22.86 17.91
CA SER A 170 -0.05 -23.05 17.31
C SER A 170 -0.91 -23.88 18.26
N VAL A 171 -2.22 -23.60 18.26
CA VAL A 171 -3.20 -24.39 19.00
C VAL A 171 -4.02 -25.14 17.95
N ASP A 172 -4.01 -26.47 18.03
CA ASP A 172 -4.79 -27.33 17.14
C ASP A 172 -6.30 -27.21 17.43
N GLU A 173 -7.14 -27.71 16.52
CA GLU A 173 -8.60 -27.69 16.68
C GLU A 173 -9.10 -28.39 17.96
N ASP A 174 -8.26 -29.25 18.56
CA ASP A 174 -8.53 -29.97 19.81
C ASP A 174 -8.02 -29.27 21.08
N GLY A 175 -7.36 -28.11 20.95
CA GLY A 175 -6.83 -27.35 22.07
C GLY A 175 -5.43 -27.77 22.56
N SER A 176 -4.76 -28.69 21.87
CA SER A 176 -3.36 -29.01 22.14
C SER A 176 -2.42 -27.93 21.59
N VAL A 177 -1.40 -27.55 22.38
CA VAL A 177 -0.39 -26.56 21.99
C VAL A 177 0.75 -27.29 21.28
N MET A 178 0.92 -27.05 19.99
CA MET A 178 2.06 -27.51 19.20
C MET A 178 3.05 -26.35 19.07
N VAL A 179 4.30 -26.58 19.47
CA VAL A 179 5.40 -25.67 19.11
C VAL A 179 5.77 -25.98 17.66
N GLU A 180 5.25 -25.18 16.72
CA GLU A 180 5.67 -25.26 15.32
C GLU A 180 7.01 -24.54 15.14
N GLY A 181 8.08 -25.24 15.49
CA GLY A 181 9.44 -24.75 15.35
C GLY A 181 10.48 -25.77 15.79
N HIS A 182 10.93 -26.61 14.87
CA HIS A 182 12.22 -27.31 14.98
C HIS A 182 12.78 -27.59 13.58
N GLU A 183 14.09 -27.85 13.53
CA GLU A 183 15.07 -27.92 12.43
C GLU A 183 14.66 -28.51 11.05
N ASP A 184 13.46 -29.06 10.89
CA ASP A 184 13.01 -29.78 9.68
C ASP A 184 11.97 -29.02 8.82
N VAL A 185 11.55 -27.81 9.19
CA VAL A 185 10.59 -27.03 8.39
C VAL A 185 11.32 -26.19 7.35
N GLU A 186 11.10 -26.51 6.08
CA GLU A 186 11.67 -25.79 4.95
C GLU A 186 11.21 -24.31 4.93
N PRO A 187 12.10 -23.32 4.78
CA PRO A 187 11.71 -21.91 4.69
C PRO A 187 10.76 -21.66 3.53
N THR A 188 9.74 -20.82 3.75
CA THR A 188 8.77 -20.46 2.71
C THR A 188 9.31 -19.44 1.71
N LEU A 189 10.32 -18.65 2.11
CA LEU A 189 11.03 -17.75 1.21
C LEU A 189 12.05 -18.52 0.37
N LYS A 190 11.80 -18.61 -0.94
CA LYS A 190 12.72 -19.22 -1.91
C LYS A 190 13.33 -18.17 -2.80
N ARG A 191 14.66 -18.21 -2.97
CA ARG A 191 15.39 -17.24 -3.80
C ARG A 191 14.95 -17.32 -5.26
N GLU A 192 14.78 -18.52 -5.78
CA GLU A 192 14.37 -18.77 -7.16
C GLU A 192 12.99 -18.17 -7.45
N GLU A 193 12.04 -18.35 -6.53
CA GLU A 193 10.69 -17.80 -6.68
C GLU A 193 10.70 -16.27 -6.57
N TYR A 194 11.41 -15.72 -5.59
CA TYR A 194 11.54 -14.28 -5.41
C TYR A 194 12.14 -13.62 -6.65
N ARG A 195 13.23 -14.17 -7.17
CA ARG A 195 13.90 -13.69 -8.38
C ARG A 195 13.03 -13.88 -9.63
N LYS A 196 12.30 -15.00 -9.76
CA LYS A 196 11.36 -15.23 -10.88
C LYS A 196 10.40 -14.05 -11.03
N HIS A 197 9.85 -13.53 -9.93
CA HIS A 197 8.91 -12.41 -9.99
C HIS A 197 9.62 -11.05 -10.13
N CYS A 198 10.70 -10.79 -9.39
CA CYS A 198 11.39 -9.50 -9.42
C CYS A 198 12.17 -9.23 -10.73
N TYR A 199 12.56 -10.28 -11.45
CA TYR A 199 13.29 -10.20 -12.72
C TYR A 199 12.45 -10.54 -13.96
N ALA A 200 11.12 -10.69 -13.81
CA ALA A 200 10.20 -10.86 -14.93
C ALA A 200 10.46 -9.79 -16.01
N LYS A 201 10.36 -10.18 -17.29
CA LYS A 201 10.65 -9.29 -18.43
C LYS A 201 9.39 -8.69 -19.03
N THR A 202 8.25 -9.35 -18.85
CA THR A 202 6.95 -8.93 -19.36
C THR A 202 5.87 -9.09 -18.28
N LEU A 203 4.80 -8.30 -18.35
CA LEU A 203 3.67 -8.44 -17.42
C LEU A 203 2.99 -9.81 -17.54
N ARG A 204 2.97 -10.37 -18.76
CA ARG A 204 2.44 -11.70 -19.05
C ARG A 204 3.12 -12.82 -18.27
N GLU A 205 4.43 -12.73 -18.01
CA GLU A 205 5.18 -13.72 -17.22
C GLU A 205 4.71 -13.79 -15.75
N LEU A 206 4.05 -12.75 -15.26
CA LEU A 206 3.56 -12.68 -13.88
C LEU A 206 2.16 -13.31 -13.73
N GLU A 207 1.47 -13.59 -14.83
CA GLU A 207 0.16 -14.25 -14.87
C GLU A 207 -0.82 -13.64 -13.86
N LEU A 208 -0.99 -12.31 -13.91
CA LEU A 208 -1.66 -11.56 -12.84
C LEU A 208 -3.14 -11.93 -12.66
N ASP A 209 -3.78 -12.49 -13.68
CA ASP A 209 -5.19 -12.87 -13.75
C ASP A 209 -5.49 -14.34 -13.43
N ASP A 210 -4.50 -15.11 -12.92
CA ASP A 210 -4.71 -16.52 -12.56
C ASP A 210 -5.45 -16.72 -11.21
N SER A 211 -5.54 -17.99 -10.78
CA SER A 211 -6.18 -18.38 -9.52
C SER A 211 -5.44 -17.96 -8.24
N LYS A 212 -4.21 -17.46 -8.33
CA LYS A 212 -3.38 -16.96 -7.22
C LYS A 212 -3.45 -15.45 -7.06
N MET A 213 -4.56 -14.83 -7.51
CA MET A 213 -4.87 -13.44 -7.27
C MET A 213 -4.69 -13.08 -5.77
N GLY A 214 -4.00 -11.97 -5.50
CA GLY A 214 -3.67 -11.53 -4.14
C GLY A 214 -2.33 -12.04 -3.60
N TYR A 215 -1.62 -12.90 -4.33
CA TYR A 215 -0.28 -13.35 -3.94
C TYR A 215 0.74 -12.20 -3.95
N VAL A 216 1.52 -12.08 -2.88
CA VAL A 216 2.41 -10.93 -2.67
C VAL A 216 3.48 -10.77 -3.76
N PHE A 217 4.07 -11.85 -4.26
CA PHE A 217 5.11 -11.74 -5.29
C PHE A 217 4.60 -11.36 -6.66
N LYS A 218 3.32 -11.60 -6.98
CA LYS A 218 2.71 -11.08 -8.21
C LYS A 218 2.56 -9.56 -8.16
N CYS A 219 2.10 -9.05 -7.02
CA CYS A 219 2.03 -7.62 -6.78
C CYS A 219 3.41 -6.97 -6.75
N LEU A 220 4.38 -7.58 -6.07
CA LEU A 220 5.75 -7.08 -6.02
C LEU A 220 6.40 -7.08 -7.40
N GLY A 221 6.35 -8.21 -8.10
CA GLY A 221 6.96 -8.38 -9.43
C GLY A 221 6.39 -7.41 -10.45
N SER A 222 5.07 -7.18 -10.44
CA SER A 222 4.44 -6.20 -11.33
C SER A 222 4.87 -4.77 -11.01
N ALA A 223 4.96 -4.39 -9.73
CA ALA A 223 5.44 -3.08 -9.32
C ALA A 223 6.92 -2.85 -9.69
N VAL A 224 7.78 -3.83 -9.43
CA VAL A 224 9.22 -3.79 -9.78
C VAL A 224 9.42 -3.71 -11.28
N LEU A 225 8.70 -4.52 -12.07
CA LEU A 225 8.78 -4.49 -13.53
C LEU A 225 8.28 -3.16 -14.10
N THR A 226 7.19 -2.62 -13.55
CA THR A 226 6.66 -1.31 -13.98
C THR A 226 7.65 -0.18 -13.68
N LEU A 227 8.29 -0.20 -12.50
CA LEU A 227 9.39 0.73 -12.19
C LEU A 227 10.57 0.56 -13.15
N ARG A 228 10.94 -0.69 -13.46
CA ARG A 228 12.03 -0.99 -14.42
C ARG A 228 11.74 -0.39 -15.80
N PHE A 229 10.50 -0.48 -16.29
CA PHE A 229 10.10 0.21 -17.51
C PHE A 229 10.22 1.73 -17.38
N ALA A 230 9.79 2.32 -16.25
CA ALA A 230 9.94 3.75 -16.02
C ALA A 230 11.41 4.22 -16.00
N ILE A 231 12.33 3.41 -15.45
CA ILE A 231 13.77 3.67 -15.46
C ILE A 231 14.32 3.66 -16.89
N ARG A 232 13.92 2.67 -17.71
CA ARG A 232 14.35 2.57 -19.12
C ARG A 232 13.90 3.74 -19.98
N GLU A 233 12.66 4.19 -19.80
CA GLU A 233 12.13 5.36 -20.50
C GLU A 233 12.82 6.67 -20.05
N GLY A 234 13.35 6.70 -18.82
CA GLY A 234 13.89 7.90 -18.20
C GLY A 234 12.79 8.93 -17.89
N LEU A 235 13.17 10.18 -17.63
CA LEU A 235 12.21 11.26 -17.27
C LEU A 235 11.78 12.13 -18.46
N GLY A 236 12.31 11.87 -19.66
CA GLY A 236 12.13 12.69 -20.85
C GLY A 236 12.58 14.15 -20.68
N TYR A 237 12.39 14.95 -21.72
CA TYR A 237 12.71 16.39 -21.71
C TYR A 237 11.55 17.24 -21.18
N ASP A 238 10.31 16.82 -21.38
CA ASP A 238 9.13 17.56 -20.91
C ASP A 238 8.87 17.26 -19.43
N ALA A 239 9.17 18.25 -18.58
CA ALA A 239 8.93 18.18 -17.14
C ALA A 239 7.45 18.06 -16.73
N ARG A 240 6.51 18.24 -17.67
CA ARG A 240 5.06 18.12 -17.45
C ARG A 240 4.42 16.95 -18.17
N SER A 241 5.19 16.14 -18.90
CA SER A 241 4.64 14.95 -19.55
C SER A 241 4.18 13.95 -18.50
N THR A 242 2.93 13.52 -18.62
CA THR A 242 2.30 12.51 -17.77
C THR A 242 2.30 11.12 -18.41
N ALA A 243 2.75 11.02 -19.67
CA ALA A 243 2.59 9.84 -20.52
C ALA A 243 3.20 8.57 -19.91
N ILE A 244 4.39 8.67 -19.32
CA ILE A 244 5.07 7.51 -18.69
C ILE A 244 4.18 6.91 -17.59
N PHE A 245 3.68 7.75 -16.67
CA PHE A 245 2.83 7.28 -15.58
C PHE A 245 1.49 6.74 -16.12
N GLU A 246 0.85 7.46 -17.05
CA GLU A 246 -0.45 7.05 -17.61
C GLU A 246 -0.36 5.71 -18.31
N THR A 247 0.61 5.57 -19.22
CA THR A 247 0.76 4.37 -20.04
C THR A 247 1.13 3.17 -19.17
N LEU A 248 2.12 3.29 -18.30
CA LEU A 248 2.59 2.17 -17.49
C LEU A 248 1.53 1.67 -16.52
N ILE A 249 0.84 2.57 -15.81
CA ILE A 249 -0.21 2.19 -14.86
C ILE A 249 -1.45 1.68 -15.59
N SER A 250 -1.83 2.27 -16.73
CA SER A 250 -2.96 1.75 -17.53
C SER A 250 -2.68 0.35 -18.06
N ASN A 251 -1.48 0.10 -18.61
CA ASN A 251 -1.09 -1.22 -19.09
C ASN A 251 -1.16 -2.25 -17.97
N LEU A 252 -0.63 -1.93 -16.78
CA LEU A 252 -0.70 -2.83 -15.63
C LEU A 252 -2.13 -3.14 -15.20
N ILE A 253 -3.01 -2.14 -15.12
CA ILE A 253 -4.41 -2.34 -14.73
C ILE A 253 -5.15 -3.24 -15.74
N MET A 254 -4.80 -3.14 -17.02
CA MET A 254 -5.42 -3.94 -18.09
C MET A 254 -5.04 -5.43 -18.05
N GLU A 255 -4.00 -5.82 -17.30
CA GLU A 255 -3.66 -7.23 -17.04
C GLU A 255 -4.67 -7.90 -16.08
N GLY A 256 -5.55 -7.14 -15.43
CA GLY A 256 -6.58 -7.70 -14.55
C GLY A 256 -6.02 -8.25 -13.22
N GLY A 257 -6.68 -9.29 -12.69
CA GLY A 257 -6.37 -9.84 -11.38
C GLY A 257 -6.61 -8.86 -10.22
N ASP A 258 -5.64 -8.77 -9.31
CA ASP A 258 -5.64 -7.83 -8.18
C ASP A 258 -5.17 -6.43 -8.62
N ALA A 259 -5.86 -5.88 -9.62
CA ALA A 259 -5.44 -4.68 -10.35
C ALA A 259 -5.36 -3.43 -9.44
N ASP A 260 -6.20 -3.34 -8.41
CA ASP A 260 -6.17 -2.21 -7.47
C ASP A 260 -4.91 -2.25 -6.59
N THR A 261 -4.56 -3.42 -6.06
CA THR A 261 -3.33 -3.57 -5.25
C THR A 261 -2.08 -3.42 -6.12
N ASN A 262 -2.05 -4.06 -7.29
CA ASN A 262 -0.94 -3.96 -8.24
C ASN A 262 -0.68 -2.50 -8.63
N ALA A 263 -1.72 -1.75 -9.02
CA ALA A 263 -1.61 -0.35 -9.38
C ALA A 263 -1.28 0.56 -8.19
N CYS A 264 -1.72 0.21 -6.96
CA CYS A 264 -1.37 0.96 -5.76
C CYS A 264 0.15 0.93 -5.49
N VAL A 265 0.76 -0.25 -5.55
CA VAL A 265 2.19 -0.44 -5.27
C VAL A 265 3.05 0.06 -6.42
N ALA A 266 2.70 -0.28 -7.67
CA ALA A 266 3.38 0.21 -8.85
C ALA A 266 3.28 1.74 -8.97
N GLY A 267 2.10 2.30 -8.71
CA GLY A 267 1.87 3.75 -8.72
C GLY A 267 2.69 4.50 -7.67
N ALA A 268 2.96 3.89 -6.52
CA ALA A 268 3.86 4.48 -5.53
C ALA A 268 5.32 4.53 -6.02
N LEU A 269 5.83 3.43 -6.60
CA LEU A 269 7.18 3.35 -7.14
C LEU A 269 7.37 4.29 -8.34
N VAL A 270 6.54 4.14 -9.38
CA VAL A 270 6.60 4.98 -10.58
C VAL A 270 6.31 6.43 -10.24
N GLY A 271 5.39 6.70 -9.32
CA GLY A 271 5.07 8.05 -8.84
C GLY A 271 6.25 8.72 -8.14
N SER A 272 7.00 7.98 -7.31
CA SER A 272 8.24 8.49 -6.72
C SER A 272 9.33 8.77 -7.76
N TRP A 273 9.38 7.97 -8.84
CA TRP A 273 10.32 8.15 -9.94
C TRP A 273 10.01 9.39 -10.79
N VAL A 274 8.77 9.51 -11.29
CA VAL A 274 8.40 10.61 -12.21
C VAL A 274 8.18 11.95 -11.50
N GLY A 275 7.82 11.91 -10.21
CA GLY A 275 7.51 13.07 -9.38
C GLY A 275 6.07 13.59 -9.55
N TYR A 276 5.59 14.34 -8.55
CA TYR A 276 4.20 14.80 -8.46
C TYR A 276 3.74 15.63 -9.67
N SER A 277 4.62 16.47 -10.25
CA SER A 277 4.27 17.34 -11.39
C SER A 277 4.02 16.57 -12.69
N ARG A 278 4.46 15.31 -12.77
CA ARG A 278 4.26 14.41 -13.91
C ARG A 278 3.11 13.42 -13.67
N LEU A 279 2.31 13.62 -12.61
CA LEU A 279 1.11 12.82 -12.38
C LEU A 279 -0.07 13.37 -13.19
N PRO A 280 -0.96 12.49 -13.70
CA PRO A 280 -2.11 12.90 -14.52
C PRO A 280 -3.11 13.73 -13.72
N SER A 281 -3.14 15.05 -13.94
CA SER A 281 -4.07 15.93 -13.22
C SER A 281 -5.54 15.59 -13.46
N HIS A 282 -5.86 14.98 -14.60
CA HIS A 282 -7.22 14.55 -14.90
C HIS A 282 -7.62 13.28 -14.12
N TRP A 283 -6.66 12.44 -13.68
CA TRP A 283 -6.94 11.32 -12.78
C TRP A 283 -7.18 11.82 -11.35
N SER A 284 -6.37 12.77 -10.87
CA SER A 284 -6.48 13.28 -9.51
C SER A 284 -7.78 14.06 -9.26
N LYS A 285 -8.33 14.74 -10.28
CA LYS A 285 -9.65 15.40 -10.22
C LYS A 285 -10.81 14.46 -9.86
N GLY A 286 -10.70 13.17 -10.20
CA GLY A 286 -11.71 12.16 -9.87
C GLY A 286 -11.52 11.50 -8.50
N MET A 287 -10.41 11.77 -7.81
CA MET A 287 -10.04 11.09 -6.58
C MET A 287 -10.76 11.68 -5.37
N ARG A 288 -11.29 10.81 -4.51
CA ARG A 288 -11.98 11.22 -3.28
C ARG A 288 -10.97 11.82 -2.29
N SER A 289 -11.32 12.97 -1.73
CA SER A 289 -10.52 13.65 -0.69
C SER A 289 -9.08 13.95 -1.13
N VAL A 290 -8.88 14.28 -2.41
CA VAL A 290 -7.54 14.57 -2.97
C VAL A 290 -6.82 15.70 -2.23
N ASP A 291 -7.49 16.83 -1.98
CA ASP A 291 -6.88 17.97 -1.28
C ASP A 291 -6.43 17.60 0.14
N TRP A 292 -7.23 16.78 0.83
CA TRP A 292 -6.89 16.26 2.14
C TRP A 292 -5.65 15.36 2.08
N LEU A 293 -5.60 14.42 1.14
CA LEU A 293 -4.48 13.50 0.97
C LEU A 293 -3.19 14.25 0.61
N VAL A 294 -3.26 15.14 -0.37
CA VAL A 294 -2.11 15.96 -0.80
C VAL A 294 -1.58 16.76 0.37
N LYS A 295 -2.44 17.43 1.14
CA LYS A 295 -2.04 18.16 2.34
C LYS A 295 -1.30 17.27 3.35
N LYS A 296 -1.79 16.05 3.63
CA LYS A 296 -1.09 15.14 4.55
C LYS A 296 0.25 14.68 3.97
N ALA A 297 0.30 14.32 2.69
CA ALA A 297 1.52 13.88 2.01
C ALA A 297 2.59 14.97 2.01
N GLU A 298 2.23 16.20 1.63
CA GLU A 298 3.11 17.37 1.71
C GLU A 298 3.60 17.62 3.14
N THR A 299 2.73 17.47 4.14
CA THR A 299 3.12 17.66 5.55
C THR A 299 4.14 16.60 5.99
N VAL A 300 3.98 15.34 5.55
CA VAL A 300 5.00 14.30 5.76
C VAL A 300 6.31 14.70 5.08
N SER A 301 6.28 15.03 3.78
CA SER A 301 7.46 15.45 3.01
C SER A 301 8.19 16.64 3.63
N PHE A 302 7.47 17.62 4.17
CA PHE A 302 8.06 18.74 4.91
C PHE A 302 8.73 18.27 6.21
N LYS A 303 8.01 17.50 7.03
CA LYS A 303 8.50 17.00 8.32
C LYS A 303 9.75 16.11 8.19
N VAL A 304 9.90 15.40 7.08
CA VAL A 304 11.08 14.57 6.82
C VAL A 304 12.20 15.31 6.08
N GLY A 305 11.99 16.58 5.71
CA GLY A 305 13.00 17.42 5.06
C GLY A 305 13.16 17.23 3.55
N ILE A 306 12.19 16.64 2.86
CA ILE A 306 12.20 16.49 1.39
C ILE A 306 11.80 17.79 0.68
N MET A 307 10.87 18.54 1.28
CA MET A 307 10.37 19.78 0.71
C MET A 307 10.39 20.91 1.73
N GLU A 308 10.58 22.15 1.25
CA GLU A 308 10.49 23.34 2.07
C GLU A 308 9.30 24.21 1.62
N PRO A 309 8.17 24.21 2.34
CA PRO A 309 7.01 25.01 2.00
C PRO A 309 7.25 26.50 2.29
N ARG A 310 6.44 27.36 1.65
CA ARG A 310 6.40 28.80 1.96
C ARG A 310 6.08 29.03 3.45
N PRO A 311 6.57 30.11 4.08
CA PRO A 311 6.40 30.35 5.51
C PRO A 311 4.95 30.22 6.02
N GLU A 312 3.96 30.71 5.27
CA GLU A 312 2.55 30.66 5.67
C GLU A 312 1.99 29.23 5.66
N THR A 313 2.42 28.42 4.70
CA THR A 313 2.08 26.99 4.61
C THR A 313 2.80 26.21 5.69
N ARG A 314 4.06 26.56 5.98
CA ARG A 314 4.87 25.95 7.04
C ARG A 314 4.18 26.04 8.40
N VAL A 315 3.69 27.24 8.78
CA VAL A 315 2.94 27.45 10.04
C VAL A 315 1.74 26.52 10.13
N LYS A 316 0.98 26.36 9.03
CA LYS A 316 -0.18 25.45 8.98
C LYS A 316 0.20 23.97 9.08
N MET A 317 1.36 23.58 8.55
CA MET A 317 1.86 22.20 8.60
C MET A 317 2.49 21.83 9.96
N LEU A 318 2.91 22.82 10.74
CA LEU A 318 3.41 22.65 12.11
C LEU A 318 2.28 22.61 13.16
N ALA A 319 1.09 23.11 12.82
CA ALA A 319 -0.05 23.09 13.72
C ALA A 319 -0.51 21.66 14.05
N VAL A 320 -1.08 21.48 15.24
CA VAL A 320 -1.72 20.22 15.64
C VAL A 320 -2.84 19.90 14.66
N ASP A 321 -2.81 18.68 14.13
CA ASP A 321 -3.75 18.21 13.13
C ASP A 321 -4.78 17.27 13.76
N PRO A 322 -6.04 17.70 13.99
CA PRO A 322 -7.03 16.90 14.70
C PRO A 322 -7.41 15.61 13.95
N ASP A 323 -7.22 15.55 12.63
CA ASP A 323 -7.50 14.33 11.86
C ASP A 323 -6.55 13.18 12.20
N THR A 324 -5.42 13.47 12.85
CA THR A 324 -4.39 12.49 13.22
C THR A 324 -4.72 11.71 14.49
N ALA A 325 -5.71 12.16 15.27
CA ALA A 325 -6.21 11.42 16.42
C ALA A 325 -6.74 10.03 16.00
N LEU A 326 -6.70 9.06 16.91
CA LEU A 326 -7.15 7.68 16.65
C LEU A 326 -8.62 7.60 16.18
N ASP A 327 -9.48 8.44 16.75
CA ASP A 327 -10.89 8.58 16.40
C ASP A 327 -11.14 9.66 15.32
N GLY A 328 -10.07 10.22 14.74
CA GLY A 328 -10.11 11.34 13.80
C GLY A 328 -10.76 12.60 14.37
N SER A 329 -10.73 12.79 15.70
CA SER A 329 -11.40 13.87 16.43
C SER A 329 -12.91 13.96 16.17
N LYS A 330 -13.55 12.81 15.90
CA LYS A 330 -14.98 12.69 15.62
C LYS A 330 -15.70 11.72 16.56
N GLY A 331 -15.00 11.12 17.50
CA GLY A 331 -15.51 10.03 18.32
C GLY A 331 -15.67 8.71 17.55
N LEU A 332 -15.68 7.63 18.31
CA LEU A 332 -16.05 6.30 17.83
C LEU A 332 -17.57 6.17 17.75
N LEU A 333 -18.04 5.36 16.81
CA LEU A 333 -19.45 5.14 16.58
C LEU A 333 -19.95 3.92 17.33
N ASN A 334 -21.18 4.02 17.83
CA ASN A 334 -21.91 2.87 18.32
C ASN A 334 -22.45 2.01 17.15
N LYS A 335 -23.00 0.84 17.47
CA LYS A 335 -23.49 -0.12 16.48
C LYS A 335 -24.54 0.47 15.53
N GLU A 336 -25.52 1.20 16.05
CA GLU A 336 -26.58 1.83 15.24
C GLU A 336 -26.01 2.86 14.25
N GLN A 337 -25.03 3.65 14.70
CA GLN A 337 -24.35 4.64 13.88
C GLN A 337 -23.50 3.99 12.78
N LEU A 338 -22.84 2.87 13.06
CA LEU A 338 -22.09 2.09 12.07
C LEU A 338 -23.02 1.52 11.00
N GLU A 339 -24.10 0.85 11.40
CA GLU A 339 -25.11 0.33 10.48
C GLU A 339 -25.71 1.44 9.60
N LYS A 340 -25.95 2.62 10.18
CA LYS A 340 -26.43 3.79 9.43
C LYS A 340 -25.38 4.29 8.43
N MET A 341 -24.10 4.33 8.80
CA MET A 341 -23.02 4.72 7.90
C MET A 341 -22.94 3.78 6.70
N GLU A 342 -22.96 2.47 6.95
CA GLU A 342 -22.91 1.45 5.91
C GLU A 342 -24.10 1.58 4.95
N LYS A 343 -25.33 1.64 5.48
CA LYS A 343 -26.55 1.85 4.67
C LYS A 343 -26.46 3.10 3.79
N ASN A 344 -26.04 4.23 4.37
CA ASN A 344 -25.87 5.49 3.65
C ASN A 344 -24.80 5.39 2.56
N PHE A 345 -23.70 4.69 2.83
CA PHE A 345 -22.62 4.50 1.88
C PHE A 345 -23.06 3.65 0.68
N VAL A 346 -23.73 2.52 0.94
CA VAL A 346 -24.28 1.63 -0.10
C VAL A 346 -25.30 2.38 -0.95
N LEU A 347 -26.23 3.12 -0.32
CA LEU A 347 -27.20 3.94 -1.04
C LEU A 347 -26.52 4.95 -1.97
N LYS A 348 -25.49 5.66 -1.46
CA LYS A 348 -24.73 6.63 -2.26
C LYS A 348 -24.04 5.95 -3.45
N MET A 349 -23.48 4.75 -3.27
CA MET A 349 -22.87 3.98 -4.36
C MET A 349 -23.88 3.59 -5.43
N LEU A 350 -25.05 3.09 -5.04
CA LEU A 350 -26.12 2.71 -5.97
C LEU A 350 -26.61 3.93 -6.78
N LEU A 351 -26.78 5.09 -6.13
CA LEU A 351 -27.16 6.33 -6.79
C LEU A 351 -26.09 6.79 -7.80
N MET A 352 -24.80 6.72 -7.44
CA MET A 352 -23.71 7.05 -8.37
C MET A 352 -23.65 6.09 -9.56
N GLN A 353 -23.87 4.79 -9.34
CA GLN A 353 -23.93 3.80 -10.43
C GLN A 353 -25.11 4.07 -11.37
N LYS A 354 -26.29 4.38 -10.81
CA LYS A 354 -27.47 4.77 -11.57
C LYS A 354 -27.18 6.01 -12.43
N ALA A 355 -26.63 7.07 -11.84
CA ALA A 355 -26.30 8.30 -12.56
C ALA A 355 -25.27 8.07 -13.68
N ARG A 356 -24.25 7.21 -13.46
CA ARG A 356 -23.28 6.83 -14.50
C ARG A 356 -23.94 6.08 -15.66
N ARG A 357 -24.88 5.17 -15.35
CA ARG A 357 -25.63 4.43 -16.36
C ARG A 357 -26.49 5.37 -17.21
N GLU A 358 -27.23 6.27 -16.56
CA GLU A 358 -28.07 7.28 -17.24
C GLU A 358 -27.23 8.22 -18.10
N ALA A 359 -26.06 8.66 -17.62
CA ALA A 359 -25.14 9.49 -18.40
C ALA A 359 -24.58 8.75 -19.63
N LYS A 360 -24.25 7.46 -19.49
CA LYS A 360 -23.81 6.62 -20.62
C LYS A 360 -24.93 6.43 -21.64
N GLU A 361 -26.13 6.10 -21.19
CA GLU A 361 -27.31 5.96 -22.05
C GLU A 361 -27.63 7.25 -22.82
N ALA A 362 -27.54 8.41 -22.14
CA ALA A 362 -27.71 9.71 -22.78
C ALA A 362 -26.62 10.00 -23.83
N ALA A 363 -25.36 9.69 -23.55
CA ALA A 363 -24.24 9.85 -24.48
C ALA A 363 -24.39 8.93 -25.71
N ASP A 364 -24.75 7.66 -25.50
CA ASP A 364 -25.00 6.69 -26.57
C ASP A 364 -26.17 7.14 -27.46
N ALA A 365 -27.26 7.65 -26.84
CA ALA A 365 -28.41 8.19 -27.56
C ALA A 365 -28.08 9.45 -28.37
N ALA A 366 -27.25 10.36 -27.82
CA ALA A 366 -26.77 11.54 -28.54
C ALA A 366 -25.89 11.17 -29.74
N THR A 367 -25.03 10.16 -29.58
CA THR A 367 -24.16 9.65 -30.65
C THR A 367 -24.97 9.03 -31.80
N ARG A 368 -26.03 8.27 -31.47
CA ARG A 368 -26.99 7.73 -32.47
C ARG A 368 -27.76 8.82 -33.23
N LYS A 369 -28.11 9.93 -32.57
CA LYS A 369 -28.77 11.07 -33.23
C LYS A 369 -27.81 11.87 -34.12
N GLY A 370 -26.54 11.99 -33.74
CA GLY A 370 -25.51 12.70 -34.52
C GLY A 370 -25.09 11.97 -35.81
N THR A 371 -25.13 10.63 -35.84
CA THR A 371 -24.79 9.84 -37.04
C THR A 371 -25.94 9.77 -38.06
N GLY A 372 -27.16 10.17 -37.70
CA GLY A 372 -28.34 10.14 -38.58
C GLY A 372 -28.48 11.33 -39.54
N VAL A 373 -27.83 12.47 -39.25
CA VAL A 373 -28.02 13.71 -40.03
C VAL A 373 -27.01 13.86 -41.18
N GLY A 374 -25.92 13.09 -41.19
CA GLY A 374 -24.84 13.19 -42.21
C GLY A 374 -24.97 12.29 -43.44
N LYS A 375 -26.04 11.49 -43.58
CA LYS A 375 -26.20 10.53 -44.70
C LYS A 375 -27.29 10.88 -45.72
N TRP A 376 -27.92 12.04 -45.60
CA TRP A 376 -29.02 12.48 -46.48
C TRP A 376 -28.68 13.63 -47.44
N PHE A 377 -27.38 13.87 -47.68
CA PHE A 377 -26.93 14.72 -48.79
C PHE A 377 -25.81 14.01 -49.57
N ARG A 378 -26.21 13.17 -50.53
CA ARG A 378 -25.43 12.83 -51.74
C ARG A 378 -26.39 12.62 -52.90
#